data_AF-A0A3M7L170-F1
#
_entry.id   AF-A0A3M7L170-F1
#
_cell.length_a   1.000
_cell.length_b   1.000
_cell.length_c   1.000
_cell.angle_alpha   90.00
_cell.angle_beta   90.00
_cell.angle_gamma   90.00
#
_symmetry.space_group_name_H-M   'P 1'
#
loop_
_entity.id
_entity.type
_entity.pdbx_description
1 polymer ?
#
loop_
_entity_poly.entity_id
_entity_poly.type
_entity_poly.pdbx_seq_one_letter_code
_entity_poly.pdbx_strand_id
1 'polypeptide(L)' 'MPRYYCDYCDAYLTHDSPVVRKQHNSGYKHKANVKSYFTQFEETMQQRQLEAQIRARMVGGLGCVLAVHA' A
#
# COMPACT_ATOMS: atom_id res chain seq x y z
N MET A 1 -11.80 29.54 6.55
CA MET A 1 -12.20 28.45 5.64
C MET A 1 -11.10 27.40 5.69
N PRO A 2 -11.40 26.14 6.08
CA PRO A 2 -10.38 25.09 6.11
C PRO A 2 -9.80 24.90 4.70
N ARG A 3 -8.48 24.73 4.60
CA ARG A 3 -7.77 24.52 3.34
C ARG A 3 -7.93 23.06 2.93
N TYR A 4 -8.20 22.80 1.65
CA TYR A 4 -8.24 21.43 1.13
C TYR A 4 -6.83 20.82 1.18
N TYR A 5 -6.71 19.68 1.86
CA TYR A 5 -5.51 18.86 1.91
C TYR A 5 -5.75 17.59 1.10
N CYS A 6 -4.76 17.19 0.30
CA CYS A 6 -4.81 15.95 -0.47
C CYS A 6 -3.83 14.93 0.13
N ASP A 7 -4.36 13.86 0.71
CA ASP A 7 -3.55 12.80 1.35
C ASP A 7 -2.60 12.12 0.36
N TYR A 8 -3.03 11.88 -0.89
CA TYR A 8 -2.19 11.27 -1.91
C TYR A 8 -1.04 12.17 -2.36
N CYS A 9 -1.18 13.49 -2.23
CA CYS A 9 -0.17 14.45 -2.67
C CYS A 9 0.66 15.04 -1.53
N ASP A 10 0.29 14.75 -0.27
CA ASP A 10 0.84 15.38 0.94
C ASP A 10 0.98 16.90 0.78
N ALA A 11 -0.12 17.54 0.37
CA ALA A 11 -0.11 18.95 -0.01
C ALA A 11 -1.44 19.65 0.26
N TYR A 12 -1.32 20.90 0.71
CA TYR A 12 -2.44 21.83 0.80
C TYR A 12 -2.63 22.59 -0.52
N LEU A 13 -3.88 22.73 -0.95
CA LEU A 13 -4.24 23.62 -2.05
C LEU A 13 -4.25 25.09 -1.59
N THR A 14 -3.60 25.96 -2.37
CA THR A 14 -3.52 27.40 -2.11
C THR A 14 -4.89 28.08 -2.19
N HIS A 15 -5.76 27.58 -3.05
CA HIS A 15 -7.15 28.03 -3.18
C HIS A 15 -8.09 26.83 -3.14
N ASP A 16 -8.95 26.77 -2.12
CA ASP A 16 -9.97 25.73 -2.01
C ASP A 16 -11.26 26.17 -2.72
N SER A 17 -11.37 25.80 -3.99
CA SER A 17 -12.58 25.96 -4.81
C SER A 17 -12.91 24.62 -5.48
N PRO A 18 -14.20 24.31 -5.72
CA PRO A 18 -14.60 23.09 -6.43
C PRO A 18 -13.87 22.89 -7.78
N VAL A 19 -13.62 23.98 -8.51
CA VAL A 19 -12.90 23.94 -9.79
C VAL A 19 -11.43 23.56 -9.59
N VAL A 20 -10.77 24.15 -8.59
CA VAL A 20 -9.36 23.87 -8.28
C VAL A 20 -9.19 22.44 -7.77
N ARG A 21 -10.11 21.94 -6.94
CA ARG A 21 -10.11 20.53 -6.51
C ARG A 21 -10.31 19.58 -7.68
N LYS A 22 -11.26 19.88 -8.59
CA LYS A 22 -11.46 19.08 -9.81
C LYS A 22 -10.20 19.07 -10.68
N GLN A 23 -9.56 20.22 -10.88
CA GLN A 23 -8.33 20.34 -11.64
C GLN A 23 -7.21 19.51 -10.99
N HIS A 24 -7.01 19.64 -9.67
CA HIS A 24 -6.04 18.87 -8.90
C HIS A 24 -6.26 17.36 -9.06
N ASN A 25 -7.48 16.87 -8.82
CA ASN A 25 -7.82 15.45 -8.90
C ASN A 25 -7.65 14.88 -10.32
N SER A 26 -7.90 15.71 -11.34
CA SER A 26 -7.69 15.33 -12.74
C SER A 26 -6.22 15.38 -13.18
N GLY A 27 -5.36 16.02 -12.38
CA GLY A 27 -3.96 16.29 -12.68
C GLY A 27 -3.08 15.04 -12.68
N TYR A 28 -2.03 15.08 -13.50
CA TYR A 28 -1.11 13.96 -13.69
C TYR A 28 -0.45 13.51 -12.37
N LYS A 29 0.06 14.45 -11.57
CA LYS A 29 0.72 14.15 -10.29
C LYS A 29 -0.22 13.42 -9.32
N HIS A 30 -1.45 13.92 -9.14
CA HIS A 30 -2.44 13.28 -8.26
C HIS A 30 -2.76 11.86 -8.74
N LYS A 31 -3.05 11.67 -10.02
CA LYS A 31 -3.35 10.34 -10.59
C LYS A 31 -2.17 9.37 -10.44
N ALA A 32 -0.95 9.84 -10.66
CA ALA A 32 0.26 9.02 -10.48
C ALA A 32 0.41 8.59 -9.03
N ASN A 33 0.27 9.51 -8.08
CA ASN A 33 0.37 9.20 -6.66
C ASN A 33 -0.72 8.24 -6.18
N VAL A 34 -1.96 8.43 -6.63
CA VAL A 34 -3.07 7.51 -6.33
C VAL A 34 -2.75 6.11 -6.85
N LYS A 35 -2.26 5.99 -8.09
CA LYS A 35 -1.86 4.69 -8.64
C LYS A 35 -0.74 4.06 -7.83
N SER A 36 0.32 4.81 -7.53
CA SER A 36 1.45 4.33 -6.73
C SER A 36 1.04 3.86 -5.34
N TYR A 37 0.12 4.57 -4.69
CA TYR A 37 -0.41 4.19 -3.37
C TYR A 37 -1.05 2.79 -3.40
N PHE A 38 -1.94 2.54 -4.37
CA PHE A 38 -2.61 1.25 -4.47
C PHE A 38 -1.66 0.13 -4.92
N THR A 39 -0.73 0.42 -5.83
CA THR A 39 0.31 -0.56 -6.22
C THR A 39 1.18 -0.98 -5.03
N GLN A 40 1.68 -0.02 -4.25
CA GLN A 40 2.48 -0.32 -3.05
C GLN A 40 1.66 -1.05 -1.98
N PHE A 41 0.37 -0.73 -1.85
CA PHE A 41 -0.53 -1.44 -0.96
C PHE A 41 -0.66 -2.92 -1.35
N GLU A 42 -0.90 -3.20 -2.63
CA GLU A 42 -1.00 -4.57 -3.16
C GLU A 42 0.31 -5.36 -2.97
N GLU A 43 1.45 -4.76 -3.33
CA GLU A 43 2.78 -5.35 -3.13
C GLU A 43 3.02 -5.68 -1.65
N THR A 44 2.65 -4.77 -0.75
CA THR A 44 2.77 -4.98 0.69
C THR A 44 1.87 -6.12 1.17
N MET A 45 0.65 -6.25 0.65
CA MET A 45 -0.25 -7.36 1.00
C MET A 45 0.31 -8.71 0.52
N GLN A 46 0.79 -8.76 -0.72
CA GLN A 46 1.40 -9.96 -1.31
C GLN A 46 2.65 -10.39 -0.52
N GLN A 47 3.51 -9.44 -0.16
CA GLN A 47 4.70 -9.69 0.65
C GLN A 47 4.34 -10.29 2.02
N ARG A 48 3.33 -9.74 2.71
CA ARG A 48 2.87 -10.30 3.99
C ARG A 48 2.33 -11.72 3.85
N GLN A 49 1.63 -12.02 2.76
CA GLN A 49 1.12 -13.38 2.49
C GLN A 49 2.27 -14.36 2.27
N LEU A 50 3.27 -13.98 1.48
CA LEU A 50 4.47 -14.79 1.24
C LEU A 50 5.22 -15.05 2.55
N GLU A 51 5.45 -14.01 3.35
CA GLU A 51 6.11 -14.13 4.66
C GLU A 51 5.36 -15.07 5.60
N ALA A 52 4.03 -15.00 5.63
CA ALA A 52 3.20 -15.90 6.43
C ALA A 52 3.34 -17.36 5.96
N GLN A 53 3.37 -17.62 4.65
CA GLN A 53 3.57 -18.96 4.10
C GLN A 53 4.97 -19.51 4.41
N ILE A 54 6.02 -18.69 4.24
CA ILE A 54 7.41 -19.06 4.59
C ILE A 54 7.50 -19.41 6.07
N ARG A 55 6.92 -18.57 6.95
CA ARG A 55 6.89 -18.82 8.39
C ARG A 55 6.17 -20.12 8.72
N ALA A 56 4.99 -20.35 8.14
CA ALA A 56 4.24 -21.59 8.35
C ALA A 56 5.05 -22.83 7.90
N ARG A 57 5.75 -22.75 6.78
CA ARG A 57 6.61 -23.84 6.28
C ARG A 57 7.84 -24.07 7.17
N MET A 58 8.49 -23.01 7.65
CA MET A 58 9.68 -23.13 8.52
C MET A 58 9.31 -23.67 9.91
N VAL A 59 8.19 -23.24 10.48
CA VAL A 59 7.70 -23.74 11.78
C VAL A 59 7.17 -25.17 11.66
N GLY A 60 6.54 -25.54 10.53
CA GLY A 60 6.11 -26.91 10.26
C GLY A 60 7.24 -27.88 9.84
N GLY A 61 8.39 -27.36 9.42
CA GLY A 61 9.53 -28.16 8.93
C GLY A 61 10.35 -28.84 10.03
N LEU A 62 10.33 -28.30 11.26
CA LEU A 62 11.04 -28.90 12.40
C LEU A 62 10.27 -30.08 13.05
N GLY A 63 9.03 -30.33 12.62
CA GLY A 63 8.22 -31.47 13.10
C GLY A 63 8.32 -32.75 12.27
N CYS A 64 8.98 -32.73 11.09
CA CYS A 64 9.00 -33.88 10.17
C CYS A 64 10.39 -34.53 10.00
N VAL A 65 11.48 -33.86 10.40
CA VAL A 65 12.85 -34.42 10.23
C VAL A 65 13.25 -35.35 11.39
N LEU A 66 12.46 -35.43 12.48
CA LEU A 66 12.72 -36.32 13.63
C LEU A 66 11.93 -37.63 13.61
N ALA A 67 11.29 -38.01 12.49
CA ALA A 67 10.49 -39.23 12.39
C ALA A 67 10.92 -40.20 11.27
N VAL A 68 12.12 -40.04 10.69
CA VAL A 68 12.65 -40.96 9.65
C VAL A 68 13.85 -41.79 10.15
N HIS A 69 14.32 -41.58 11.39
CA HIS A 69 15.38 -42.41 11.99
C HIS A 69 15.14 -42.68 13.49
N ALA A 70 13.98 -43.23 13.83
CA ALA A 70 13.77 -43.92 15.10
C ALA A 70 12.96 -45.19 14.86
#